data_AF-A0A7C0WT47-F1
#
_entry.id   AF-A0A7C0WT47-F1
#
_cell.length_a   1.000
_cell.length_b   1.000
_cell.length_c   1.000
_cell.angle_alpha   90.00
_cell.angle_beta   90.00
_cell.angle_gamma   90.00
#
_symmetry.space_group_name_H-M   'P 1'
#
loop_
_entity.id
_entity.type
_entity.pdbx_description
1 polymer ?
#
loop_
_entity_poly.entity_id
_entity_poly.type
_entity_poly.pdbx_seq_one_letter_code
_entity_poly.pdbx_strand_id
1 'polypeptide(L)'
;MVLPVTATRQIGLIVLLGLGLLAGLPARGETNRYLLDIPAYDWQYGCFGTACGILMGYWDRNGFPNLYTGPTAGGVAPLTDAGTNAGIRSLWASEAGFDGRSATNYGHVDDYWVAYENEGPDPWHTRGYEHSPDCVGDFIGLNQNRWTNMNGECNGNRDGWAFNYFDTSGARRLNFTPGPEAGLPARDVQSGLRAYAEYCGYAADSFSQLVDIWTDTPPGQGFTFQEVVREIDAGYPLIIMLQDHVYARPSGYNPDVHALVVCGYRVTDAGVQQVRVRTGWDSDTNSYDLKRWANEKWYSWFGSWPRGVIGFRPRPKVSSLICSGGTFTISWAGPQARLYDVVADTVSTLHWYVVEGSSSLTGAPFEVISPAVSGLTLTLTNPADTVL
;
A
#
# COMPACT_ATOMS: atom_id res chain seq x y z
N MET A 1 -16.58 74.57 58.91
CA MET A 1 -15.33 74.12 59.56
C MET A 1 -15.12 72.67 59.14
N VAL A 2 -14.05 72.40 58.37
CA VAL A 2 -13.48 71.08 58.03
C VAL A 2 -14.34 70.13 57.14
N LEU A 3 -13.96 70.04 55.85
CA LEU A 3 -14.07 68.86 54.95
C LEU A 3 -13.04 67.77 55.40
N PRO A 4 -12.97 66.54 54.83
CA PRO A 4 -13.78 65.79 53.84
C PRO A 4 -14.08 64.32 54.29
N VAL A 5 -14.74 63.42 53.55
CA VAL A 5 -14.28 62.40 52.54
C VAL A 5 -15.44 61.35 52.57
N THR A 6 -16.03 60.77 51.52
CA THR A 6 -15.51 59.95 50.41
C THR A 6 -16.64 59.69 49.41
N ALA A 7 -16.28 59.54 48.14
CA ALA A 7 -17.17 59.20 47.02
C ALA A 7 -17.61 57.73 47.02
N THR A 8 -18.78 57.44 46.46
CA THR A 8 -19.13 56.10 45.95
C THR A 8 -19.92 56.23 44.66
N ARG A 9 -19.40 55.60 43.60
CA ARG A 9 -19.97 55.49 42.25
C ARG A 9 -21.25 54.64 42.27
N GLN A 10 -22.29 55.05 41.55
CA GLN A 10 -23.39 54.17 41.14
C GLN A 10 -23.40 53.96 39.63
N ILE A 11 -23.74 52.72 39.27
CA ILE A 11 -23.57 52.02 38.01
C ILE A 11 -24.77 52.32 37.09
N GLY A 12 -24.50 52.74 35.85
CA GLY A 12 -25.49 52.84 34.78
C GLY A 12 -25.64 51.51 34.05
N LEU A 13 -26.86 51.00 34.01
CA LEU A 13 -27.30 49.81 33.28
C LEU A 13 -27.29 50.09 31.77
N ILE A 14 -26.43 49.41 31.00
CA ILE A 14 -26.47 49.40 29.53
C ILE A 14 -27.11 48.09 29.10
N VAL A 15 -28.29 48.17 28.50
CA VAL A 15 -28.94 47.06 27.79
C VAL A 15 -28.30 46.98 26.40
N LEU A 16 -27.41 46.01 26.20
CA LEU A 16 -26.89 45.64 24.88
C LEU A 16 -27.81 44.58 24.27
N LEU A 17 -28.56 44.98 23.24
CA LEU A 17 -29.23 44.08 22.30
C LEU A 17 -28.16 43.31 21.53
N GLY A 18 -27.95 42.04 21.91
CA GLY A 18 -27.07 41.12 21.21
C GLY A 18 -27.68 40.68 19.88
N LEU A 19 -27.28 41.31 18.77
CA LEU A 19 -27.32 40.66 17.47
C LEU A 19 -26.23 39.58 17.47
N GLY A 20 -26.63 38.35 17.75
CA GLY A 20 -25.79 37.18 17.56
C GLY A 20 -25.49 37.03 16.07
N LEU A 21 -24.31 37.47 15.64
CA LEU A 21 -23.68 36.91 14.45
C LEU A 21 -23.37 35.44 14.76
N LEU A 22 -24.29 34.54 14.39
CA LEU A 22 -23.94 33.18 14.05
C LEU A 22 -23.09 33.26 12.78
N ALA A 23 -21.79 33.48 12.94
CA ALA A 23 -20.84 33.19 11.89
C ALA A 23 -20.95 31.68 11.64
N GLY A 24 -21.71 31.30 10.61
CA GLY A 24 -21.72 29.93 10.12
C GLY A 24 -20.27 29.56 9.85
N LEU A 25 -19.78 28.52 10.53
CA LEU A 25 -18.53 27.89 10.14
C LEU A 25 -18.65 27.57 8.64
N PRO A 26 -17.65 27.89 7.80
CA PRO A 26 -17.72 27.52 6.40
C PRO A 26 -17.94 26.02 6.34
N ALA A 27 -19.02 25.59 5.68
CA ALA A 27 -19.20 24.20 5.35
C ALA A 27 -17.94 23.78 4.57
N ARG A 28 -17.18 22.84 5.13
CA ARG A 28 -16.09 22.20 4.37
C ARG A 28 -16.77 21.49 3.22
N GLY A 29 -16.44 21.89 1.99
CA GLY A 29 -16.95 21.17 0.81
C GLY A 29 -16.49 19.72 0.86
N GLU A 30 -17.39 18.80 0.50
CA GLU A 30 -17.07 17.39 0.31
C GLU A 30 -15.78 17.21 -0.52
N THR A 31 -14.99 16.19 -0.15
CA THR A 31 -13.90 15.69 -0.98
C THR A 31 -14.12 14.20 -1.24
N ASN A 32 -13.82 13.75 -2.45
CA ASN A 32 -13.89 12.34 -2.83
C ASN A 32 -12.89 12.09 -3.94
N ARG A 33 -11.79 11.42 -3.61
CA ARG A 33 -10.65 11.21 -4.50
C ARG A 33 -10.17 9.78 -4.46
N TYR A 34 -9.81 9.22 -5.62
CA TYR A 34 -9.29 7.87 -5.70
C TYR A 34 -8.34 7.66 -6.88
N LEU A 35 -7.44 6.70 -6.70
CA LEU A 35 -6.48 6.28 -7.71
C LEU A 35 -7.20 5.48 -8.80
N LEU A 36 -6.90 5.82 -10.05
CA LEU A 36 -7.39 5.09 -11.21
C LEU A 36 -6.59 3.79 -11.43
N ASP A 37 -7.14 2.86 -12.21
CA ASP A 37 -6.48 1.62 -12.63
C ASP A 37 -6.06 0.68 -11.49
N ILE A 38 -6.72 0.79 -10.33
CA ILE A 38 -6.57 -0.17 -9.22
C ILE A 38 -7.35 -1.43 -9.57
N PRO A 39 -6.71 -2.60 -9.70
CA PRO A 39 -7.41 -3.85 -10.01
C PRO A 39 -8.46 -4.24 -8.96
N ALA A 40 -9.44 -5.01 -9.39
CA ALA A 40 -10.42 -5.69 -8.54
C ALA A 40 -10.25 -7.20 -8.76
N TYR A 41 -9.60 -7.87 -7.81
CA TYR A 41 -9.36 -9.31 -7.87
C TYR A 41 -10.18 -10.03 -6.81
N ASP A 42 -10.74 -11.17 -7.18
CA ASP A 42 -11.42 -12.06 -6.26
C ASP A 42 -10.43 -12.77 -5.33
N TRP A 43 -10.91 -13.14 -4.15
CA TRP A 43 -10.12 -13.80 -3.12
C TRP A 43 -9.62 -15.15 -3.64
N GLN A 44 -8.30 -15.35 -3.64
CA GLN A 44 -7.66 -16.58 -4.08
C GLN A 44 -6.41 -16.84 -3.27
N TYR A 45 -6.34 -18.00 -2.61
CA TYR A 45 -5.19 -18.48 -1.84
C TYR A 45 -4.75 -17.56 -0.69
N GLY A 46 -5.62 -16.65 -0.23
CA GLY A 46 -5.38 -15.77 0.91
C GLY A 46 -5.56 -14.29 0.63
N CYS A 47 -6.07 -13.57 1.62
CA CYS A 47 -6.42 -12.15 1.47
C CYS A 47 -5.19 -11.26 1.29
N PHE A 48 -4.09 -11.57 1.99
CA PHE A 48 -2.82 -10.86 1.82
C PHE A 48 -2.23 -11.10 0.44
N GLY A 49 -2.27 -12.34 -0.06
CA GLY A 49 -1.87 -12.66 -1.43
C GLY A 49 -2.66 -11.82 -2.44
N THR A 50 -4.00 -11.86 -2.37
CA THR A 50 -4.87 -11.08 -3.25
C THR A 50 -4.64 -9.57 -3.13
N ALA A 51 -4.56 -9.01 -1.93
CA ALA A 51 -4.34 -7.57 -1.72
C ALA A 51 -2.97 -7.12 -2.24
N CYS A 52 -1.92 -7.92 -2.02
CA CYS A 52 -0.60 -7.66 -2.59
C CYS A 52 -0.61 -7.81 -4.12
N GLY A 53 -1.36 -8.77 -4.66
CA GLY A 53 -1.61 -8.93 -6.09
C GLY A 53 -2.27 -7.69 -6.71
N ILE A 54 -3.30 -7.13 -6.06
CA ILE A 54 -3.94 -5.87 -6.47
C ILE A 54 -2.92 -4.73 -6.48
N LEU A 55 -2.10 -4.62 -5.43
CA LEU A 55 -1.07 -3.58 -5.33
C LEU A 55 0.02 -3.72 -6.40
N MET A 56 0.54 -4.93 -6.64
CA MET A 56 1.55 -5.17 -7.67
C MET A 56 0.97 -4.99 -9.07
N GLY A 57 -0.26 -5.46 -9.31
CA GLY A 57 -0.97 -5.24 -10.58
C GLY A 57 -1.25 -3.77 -10.85
N TYR A 58 -1.52 -2.96 -9.81
CA TYR A 58 -1.57 -1.51 -9.95
C TYR A 58 -0.24 -0.94 -10.43
N TRP A 59 0.88 -1.29 -9.79
CA TRP A 59 2.19 -0.75 -10.15
C TRP A 59 2.69 -1.24 -11.51
N ASP A 60 2.35 -2.48 -11.90
CA ASP A 60 2.63 -3.01 -13.25
C ASP A 60 2.05 -2.11 -14.33
N ARG A 61 0.82 -1.62 -14.12
CA ARG A 61 0.11 -0.71 -15.02
C ARG A 61 0.55 0.75 -14.89
N ASN A 62 1.11 1.14 -13.74
CA ASN A 62 1.39 2.53 -13.38
C ASN A 62 2.90 2.80 -13.27
N GLY A 63 3.65 2.29 -14.25
CA GLY A 63 5.02 2.70 -14.54
C GLY A 63 6.13 1.74 -14.08
N PHE A 64 5.77 0.55 -13.59
CA PHE A 64 6.70 -0.53 -13.26
C PHE A 64 6.37 -1.83 -14.00
N PRO A 65 6.53 -1.85 -15.34
CA PRO A 65 6.23 -3.05 -16.13
C PRO A 65 7.05 -4.26 -15.67
N ASN A 66 6.60 -5.48 -15.91
CA ASN A 66 7.25 -6.73 -15.48
C ASN A 66 7.17 -7.00 -13.97
N LEU A 67 6.31 -6.28 -13.23
CA LEU A 67 5.85 -6.78 -11.93
C LEU A 67 4.92 -7.98 -12.14
N TYR A 68 4.20 -8.03 -13.25
CA TYR A 68 3.58 -9.25 -13.74
C TYR A 68 4.23 -9.67 -15.07
N THR A 69 4.60 -10.94 -15.21
CA THR A 69 5.33 -11.46 -16.38
C THR A 69 4.67 -12.67 -17.04
N GLY A 70 3.50 -13.08 -16.54
CA GLY A 70 2.74 -14.20 -17.13
C GLY A 70 2.06 -13.81 -18.45
N PRO A 71 1.59 -14.79 -19.24
CA PRO A 71 0.98 -14.57 -20.54
C PRO A 71 -0.43 -13.96 -20.50
N THR A 72 -1.12 -13.99 -19.35
CA THR A 72 -2.49 -13.45 -19.25
C THR A 72 -2.53 -11.98 -19.65
N ALA A 73 -3.59 -11.59 -20.35
CA ALA A 73 -3.81 -10.23 -20.84
C ALA A 73 -2.61 -9.63 -21.61
N GLY A 74 -1.78 -10.48 -22.24
CA GLY A 74 -0.63 -10.06 -23.04
C GLY A 74 0.57 -9.59 -22.21
N GLY A 75 0.70 -10.04 -20.95
CA GLY A 75 1.83 -9.67 -20.10
C GLY A 75 1.67 -8.34 -19.37
N VAL A 76 0.44 -7.84 -19.28
CA VAL A 76 0.10 -6.66 -18.47
C VAL A 76 -0.96 -7.07 -17.47
N ALA A 77 -0.77 -6.73 -16.20
CA ALA A 77 -1.73 -7.08 -15.15
C ALA A 77 -3.14 -6.58 -15.54
N PRO A 78 -4.14 -7.47 -15.70
CA PRO A 78 -5.50 -7.06 -16.01
C PRO A 78 -6.14 -6.36 -14.81
N LEU A 79 -7.19 -5.58 -15.05
CA LEU A 79 -7.91 -4.91 -13.97
C LEU A 79 -8.84 -5.84 -13.18
N THR A 80 -9.04 -7.07 -13.65
CA THR A 80 -9.90 -8.09 -13.04
C THR A 80 -9.31 -9.47 -13.29
N ASP A 81 -9.51 -10.42 -12.38
CA ASP A 81 -9.12 -11.83 -12.55
C ASP A 81 -10.26 -12.70 -13.09
N ALA A 82 -11.38 -12.10 -13.51
CA ALA A 82 -12.52 -12.83 -14.07
C ALA A 82 -12.25 -13.37 -15.48
N GLY A 83 -12.92 -14.49 -15.81
CA GLY A 83 -12.93 -15.06 -17.15
C GLY A 83 -11.54 -15.45 -17.66
N THR A 84 -11.15 -14.93 -18.82
CA THR A 84 -9.83 -15.20 -19.43
C THR A 84 -8.66 -14.61 -18.65
N ASN A 85 -8.93 -13.78 -17.63
CA ASN A 85 -7.91 -13.16 -16.83
C ASN A 85 -7.53 -13.95 -15.58
N ALA A 86 -8.11 -15.13 -15.34
CA ALA A 86 -7.84 -15.92 -14.14
C ALA A 86 -6.35 -16.20 -13.91
N GLY A 87 -5.56 -16.31 -14.99
CA GLY A 87 -4.12 -16.54 -14.90
C GLY A 87 -3.35 -15.50 -14.10
N ILE A 88 -3.87 -14.27 -13.93
CA ILE A 88 -3.23 -13.23 -13.11
C ILE A 88 -2.97 -13.68 -11.66
N ARG A 89 -3.69 -14.69 -11.16
CA ARG A 89 -3.49 -15.25 -9.82
C ARG A 89 -2.06 -15.76 -9.62
N SER A 90 -1.37 -16.19 -10.68
CA SER A 90 0.05 -16.54 -10.63
C SER A 90 0.96 -15.42 -10.15
N LEU A 91 0.52 -14.16 -10.21
CA LEU A 91 1.24 -13.03 -9.62
C LEU A 91 1.45 -13.21 -8.11
N TRP A 92 0.48 -13.79 -7.38
CA TRP A 92 0.60 -13.99 -5.93
C TRP A 92 0.52 -15.44 -5.46
N ALA A 93 0.13 -16.36 -6.33
CA ALA A 93 0.05 -17.78 -6.03
C ALA A 93 0.32 -18.58 -7.31
N SER A 94 1.60 -18.82 -7.62
CA SER A 94 2.01 -19.63 -8.77
C SER A 94 1.59 -21.10 -8.62
N GLU A 95 1.23 -21.75 -9.72
CA GLU A 95 0.75 -23.13 -9.72
C GLU A 95 1.16 -23.85 -11.02
N ALA A 96 1.59 -25.11 -10.90
CA ALA A 96 1.98 -25.94 -12.04
C ALA A 96 0.84 -26.04 -13.07
N GLY A 97 1.15 -25.79 -14.34
CA GLY A 97 0.16 -25.85 -15.42
C GLY A 97 -0.77 -24.64 -15.51
N PHE A 98 -0.56 -23.61 -14.67
CA PHE A 98 -1.38 -22.40 -14.65
C PHE A 98 -0.62 -21.18 -15.19
N ASP A 99 -1.33 -20.27 -15.87
CA ASP A 99 -0.77 -19.04 -16.46
C ASP A 99 0.52 -19.26 -17.27
N GLY A 100 0.54 -20.29 -18.12
CA GLY A 100 1.70 -20.63 -18.96
C GLY A 100 2.87 -21.30 -18.23
N ARG A 101 2.79 -21.51 -16.91
CA ARG A 101 3.75 -22.33 -16.16
C ARG A 101 3.68 -23.78 -16.61
N SER A 102 4.82 -24.45 -16.74
CA SER A 102 4.87 -25.88 -17.05
C SER A 102 4.12 -26.71 -15.99
N ALA A 103 3.39 -27.75 -16.42
CA ALA A 103 2.68 -28.68 -15.54
C ALA A 103 3.60 -29.51 -14.62
N THR A 104 4.91 -29.50 -14.85
CA THR A 104 5.91 -30.18 -14.00
C THR A 104 6.75 -29.23 -13.16
N ASN A 105 6.47 -27.93 -13.23
CA ASN A 105 7.17 -26.92 -12.46
C ASN A 105 6.26 -26.48 -11.32
N TYR A 106 6.40 -27.06 -10.14
CA TYR A 106 5.60 -26.70 -8.96
C TYR A 106 5.80 -25.25 -8.56
N GLY A 107 4.73 -24.59 -8.12
CA GLY A 107 4.74 -23.23 -7.60
C GLY A 107 4.22 -23.16 -6.17
N HIS A 108 3.85 -21.94 -5.76
CA HIS A 108 3.33 -21.63 -4.44
C HIS A 108 2.16 -22.51 -3.99
N VAL A 109 1.14 -22.65 -4.84
CA VAL A 109 -0.06 -23.44 -4.50
C VAL A 109 0.31 -24.89 -4.28
N ASP A 110 1.17 -25.43 -5.16
CA ASP A 110 1.61 -26.81 -5.05
C ASP A 110 2.38 -27.08 -3.76
N ASP A 111 3.18 -26.10 -3.31
CA ASP A 111 4.10 -26.19 -2.17
C ASP A 111 3.45 -25.96 -0.81
N TYR A 112 2.56 -24.99 -0.70
CA TYR A 112 2.11 -24.50 0.60
C TYR A 112 0.61 -24.69 0.82
N TRP A 113 -0.20 -24.71 -0.23
CA TRP A 113 -1.66 -24.71 -0.09
C TRP A 113 -2.28 -26.12 -0.05
N VAL A 114 -3.11 -26.36 0.95
CA VAL A 114 -3.99 -27.53 1.06
C VAL A 114 -5.47 -27.10 1.02
N ALA A 115 -5.88 -26.23 1.92
CA ALA A 115 -7.24 -25.74 2.06
C ALA A 115 -7.28 -24.54 3.00
N TYR A 116 -8.25 -23.64 2.82
CA TYR A 116 -8.42 -22.48 3.69
C TYR A 116 -8.41 -22.84 5.19
N GLU A 117 -7.62 -22.10 5.96
CA GLU A 117 -7.35 -22.27 7.39
C GLU A 117 -6.53 -23.51 7.80
N ASN A 118 -5.97 -24.28 6.87
CA ASN A 118 -5.12 -25.41 7.21
C ASN A 118 -3.83 -24.93 7.91
N GLU A 119 -3.50 -25.54 9.05
CA GLU A 119 -2.33 -25.21 9.89
C GLU A 119 -1.10 -26.09 9.55
N GLY A 120 -1.26 -27.10 8.69
CA GLY A 120 -0.19 -27.92 8.16
C GLY A 120 -0.41 -29.43 8.24
N PRO A 121 0.61 -30.22 7.85
CA PRO A 121 1.89 -29.78 7.27
C PRO A 121 1.74 -29.29 5.81
N ASP A 122 2.62 -28.37 5.40
CA ASP A 122 2.68 -27.91 4.01
C ASP A 122 3.00 -29.07 3.03
N PRO A 123 2.37 -29.12 1.84
CA PRO A 123 2.55 -30.20 0.86
C PRO A 123 4.01 -30.52 0.50
N TRP A 124 4.88 -29.52 0.42
CA TRP A 124 6.27 -29.68 0.03
C TRP A 124 7.03 -30.65 0.95
N HIS A 125 6.65 -30.78 2.24
CA HIS A 125 7.26 -31.72 3.17
C HIS A 125 7.15 -33.17 2.69
N THR A 126 6.03 -33.53 2.06
CA THR A 126 5.85 -34.89 1.52
C THR A 126 6.71 -35.12 0.28
N ARG A 127 6.95 -34.08 -0.51
CA ARG A 127 7.81 -34.14 -1.71
C ARG A 127 9.30 -34.03 -1.39
N GLY A 128 9.66 -33.41 -0.27
CA GLY A 128 11.04 -33.26 0.21
C GLY A 128 11.81 -32.09 -0.41
N TYR A 129 11.15 -31.22 -1.19
CA TYR A 129 11.76 -30.01 -1.73
C TYR A 129 10.69 -28.93 -1.98
N GLU A 130 11.11 -27.67 -1.86
CA GLU A 130 10.36 -26.47 -2.21
C GLU A 130 10.86 -25.92 -3.57
N HIS A 131 9.98 -25.24 -4.30
CA HIS A 131 10.35 -24.43 -5.45
C HIS A 131 11.11 -23.16 -5.02
N SER A 132 11.83 -22.58 -5.98
CA SER A 132 12.46 -21.27 -5.75
C SER A 132 11.40 -20.16 -5.80
N PRO A 133 11.42 -19.17 -4.89
CA PRO A 133 10.43 -18.09 -4.87
C PRO A 133 10.29 -17.40 -6.23
N ASP A 134 9.04 -17.27 -6.71
CA ASP A 134 8.76 -16.65 -8.00
C ASP A 134 7.44 -15.87 -8.08
N CYS A 135 6.59 -15.94 -7.06
CA CYS A 135 5.38 -15.13 -6.95
C CYS A 135 5.35 -14.34 -5.64
N VAL A 136 4.51 -13.31 -5.55
CA VAL A 136 4.41 -12.44 -4.36
C VAL A 136 4.18 -13.25 -3.08
N GLY A 137 3.36 -14.30 -3.14
CA GLY A 137 3.07 -15.18 -2.01
C GLY A 137 4.32 -15.76 -1.36
N ASP A 138 5.31 -16.16 -2.17
CA ASP A 138 6.56 -16.74 -1.69
C ASP A 138 7.39 -15.73 -0.90
N PHE A 139 7.42 -14.48 -1.36
CA PHE A 139 8.20 -13.42 -0.75
C PHE A 139 7.56 -12.87 0.52
N ILE A 140 6.23 -12.84 0.62
CA ILE A 140 5.51 -12.40 1.83
C ILE A 140 5.30 -13.52 2.85
N GLY A 141 5.70 -14.75 2.54
CA GLY A 141 5.55 -15.92 3.41
C GLY A 141 4.10 -16.41 3.51
N LEU A 142 3.26 -16.13 2.51
CA LEU A 142 1.86 -16.55 2.43
C LEU A 142 1.76 -18.08 2.55
N ASN A 143 0.80 -18.60 3.31
CA ASN A 143 0.51 -20.04 3.45
C ASN A 143 1.65 -20.91 4.04
N GLN A 144 2.77 -20.32 4.42
CA GLN A 144 3.95 -21.07 4.84
C GLN A 144 3.93 -21.35 6.35
N ASN A 145 3.70 -22.59 6.74
CA ASN A 145 3.53 -22.95 8.15
C ASN A 145 4.87 -23.03 8.95
N ARG A 146 6.01 -22.92 8.26
CA ARG A 146 7.36 -23.11 8.81
C ARG A 146 7.85 -22.01 9.76
N TRP A 147 7.17 -20.87 9.82
CA TRP A 147 7.60 -19.73 10.63
C TRP A 147 7.42 -20.00 12.12
N THR A 148 8.27 -19.42 12.96
CA THR A 148 8.14 -19.55 14.42
C THR A 148 8.27 -18.19 15.07
N ASN A 149 7.73 -18.02 16.28
CA ASN A 149 7.92 -16.81 17.09
C ASN A 149 7.71 -15.48 16.31
N MET A 150 6.64 -15.40 15.51
CA MET A 150 6.32 -14.20 14.73
C MET A 150 5.86 -13.09 15.67
N ASN A 151 6.83 -12.31 16.17
CA ASN A 151 6.66 -11.25 17.17
C ASN A 151 6.10 -11.73 18.53
N GLY A 152 6.29 -13.01 18.86
CA GLY A 152 5.60 -13.63 20.01
C GLY A 152 4.07 -13.70 19.85
N GLU A 153 3.53 -13.40 18.67
CA GLU A 153 2.10 -13.43 18.38
C GLU A 153 1.67 -14.81 17.87
N CYS A 154 2.42 -15.43 16.96
CA CYS A 154 2.05 -16.75 16.44
C CYS A 154 3.24 -17.53 15.87
N ASN A 155 2.99 -18.80 15.54
CA ASN A 155 3.88 -19.71 14.83
C ASN A 155 3.18 -20.13 13.54
N GLY A 156 3.87 -20.01 12.40
CA GLY A 156 3.41 -20.44 11.10
C GLY A 156 2.34 -19.53 10.50
N ASN A 157 2.38 -19.41 9.18
CA ASN A 157 1.26 -18.87 8.41
C ASN A 157 0.37 -20.01 7.96
N ARG A 158 -0.87 -20.02 8.43
CA ARG A 158 -1.87 -20.99 7.97
C ARG A 158 -2.35 -20.65 6.56
N ASP A 159 -2.97 -21.60 5.87
CA ASP A 159 -3.49 -21.40 4.52
C ASP A 159 -4.50 -20.25 4.45
N GLY A 160 -4.10 -19.18 3.78
CA GLY A 160 -4.84 -17.95 3.55
C GLY A 160 -4.21 -16.74 4.26
N TRP A 161 -3.14 -16.95 5.02
CA TRP A 161 -2.54 -15.96 5.92
C TRP A 161 -1.11 -15.61 5.54
N ALA A 162 -0.75 -14.37 5.85
CA ALA A 162 0.62 -13.88 5.94
C ALA A 162 0.73 -13.05 7.23
N PHE A 163 1.95 -12.79 7.67
CA PHE A 163 2.21 -12.01 8.87
C PHE A 163 2.79 -10.63 8.52
N ASN A 164 2.50 -9.61 9.33
CA ASN A 164 3.15 -8.31 9.23
C ASN A 164 3.57 -7.82 10.62
N TYR A 165 4.82 -7.39 10.76
CA TYR A 165 5.32 -6.87 12.02
C TYR A 165 4.94 -5.40 12.17
N PHE A 166 4.30 -5.07 13.29
CA PHE A 166 4.04 -3.69 13.69
C PHE A 166 4.83 -3.33 14.95
N ASP A 167 5.19 -2.06 15.08
CA ASP A 167 5.67 -1.53 16.35
C ASP A 167 4.48 -1.26 17.27
N THR A 168 4.44 -1.92 18.43
CA THR A 168 3.35 -1.77 19.41
C THR A 168 3.34 -0.41 20.10
N SER A 169 4.41 0.38 19.98
CA SER A 169 4.40 1.80 20.38
C SER A 169 3.60 2.68 19.40
N GLY A 170 3.16 2.16 18.26
CA GLY A 170 2.51 2.91 17.18
C GLY A 170 3.50 3.66 16.28
N ALA A 171 4.81 3.52 16.51
CA ALA A 171 5.85 4.09 15.67
C ALA A 171 5.87 3.46 14.27
N ARG A 172 6.28 4.24 13.27
CA ARG A 172 6.44 3.76 11.90
C ARG A 172 7.69 2.90 11.77
N ARG A 173 7.53 1.69 11.21
CA ARG A 173 8.65 0.81 10.84
C ARG A 173 9.03 1.02 9.38
N LEU A 174 9.99 1.91 9.13
CA LEU A 174 10.52 2.13 7.78
C LEU A 174 11.47 0.99 7.39
N ASN A 175 11.23 0.38 6.23
CA ASN A 175 12.11 -0.61 5.61
C ASN A 175 12.52 -1.74 6.55
N PHE A 176 11.61 -2.14 7.45
CA PHE A 176 11.85 -3.18 8.45
C PHE A 176 11.97 -4.54 7.76
N THR A 177 12.95 -5.31 8.21
CA THR A 177 13.15 -6.71 7.85
C THR A 177 13.17 -7.49 9.16
N PRO A 178 12.32 -8.53 9.31
CA PRO A 178 12.33 -9.36 10.51
C PRO A 178 13.69 -10.03 10.73
N GLY A 179 14.04 -10.25 12.00
CA GLY A 179 15.27 -10.96 12.36
C GLY A 179 15.14 -12.48 12.16
N PRO A 180 16.27 -13.22 12.25
CA PRO A 180 16.32 -14.66 12.00
C PRO A 180 15.52 -15.50 13.01
N GLU A 181 15.11 -14.92 14.14
CA GLU A 181 14.29 -15.56 15.16
C GLU A 181 12.94 -16.08 14.63
N ALA A 182 12.49 -15.55 13.49
CA ALA A 182 11.21 -15.95 12.89
C ALA A 182 11.33 -17.02 11.80
N GLY A 183 12.56 -17.41 11.44
CA GLY A 183 12.87 -18.32 10.34
C GLY A 183 13.96 -17.75 9.42
N LEU A 184 14.41 -18.55 8.45
CA LEU A 184 15.46 -18.16 7.51
C LEU A 184 15.03 -18.44 6.06
N PRO A 185 14.85 -17.40 5.22
CA PRO A 185 14.78 -15.98 5.58
C PRO A 185 13.43 -15.65 6.24
N ALA A 186 13.43 -14.93 7.36
CA ALA A 186 12.20 -14.45 7.95
C ALA A 186 11.48 -13.50 6.99
N ARG A 187 10.17 -13.73 6.80
CA ARG A 187 9.34 -12.94 5.88
C ARG A 187 8.19 -12.30 6.63
N ASP A 188 7.83 -11.11 6.17
CA ASP A 188 6.57 -10.48 6.48
C ASP A 188 6.07 -9.76 5.22
N VAL A 189 4.84 -9.26 5.24
CA VAL A 189 4.24 -8.61 4.06
C VAL A 189 5.08 -7.42 3.60
N GLN A 190 5.49 -6.53 4.53
CA GLN A 190 6.25 -5.33 4.21
C GLN A 190 7.62 -5.63 3.55
N SER A 191 8.41 -6.54 4.12
CA SER A 191 9.72 -6.93 3.62
C SER A 191 9.61 -7.79 2.36
N GLY A 192 8.59 -8.65 2.30
CA GLY A 192 8.30 -9.49 1.15
C GLY A 192 7.96 -8.69 -0.09
N LEU A 193 7.15 -7.64 0.02
CA LEU A 193 6.86 -6.74 -1.10
C LEU A 193 8.13 -6.08 -1.67
N ARG A 194 9.06 -5.67 -0.81
CA ARG A 194 10.35 -5.12 -1.27
C ARG A 194 11.20 -6.19 -1.95
N ALA A 195 11.30 -7.37 -1.35
CA ALA A 195 12.07 -8.48 -1.92
C ALA A 195 11.50 -8.95 -3.28
N TYR A 196 10.18 -8.92 -3.46
CA TYR A 196 9.54 -9.18 -4.73
C TYR A 196 9.87 -8.10 -5.77
N ALA A 197 9.81 -6.82 -5.39
CA ALA A 197 10.22 -5.74 -6.27
C ALA A 197 11.68 -5.90 -6.72
N GLU A 198 12.58 -6.25 -5.79
CA GLU A 198 14.00 -6.55 -6.08
C GLU A 198 14.15 -7.73 -7.04
N TYR A 199 13.37 -8.80 -6.86
CA TYR A 199 13.32 -9.93 -7.78
C TYR A 199 12.91 -9.51 -9.20
N CYS A 200 11.91 -8.63 -9.33
CA CYS A 200 11.51 -8.03 -10.60
C CYS A 200 12.50 -6.97 -11.13
N GLY A 201 13.60 -6.72 -10.42
CA GLY A 201 14.64 -5.77 -10.82
C GLY A 201 14.37 -4.32 -10.42
N TYR A 202 13.44 -4.05 -9.51
CA TYR A 202 13.12 -2.73 -8.97
C TYR A 202 13.62 -2.55 -7.55
N ALA A 203 13.65 -1.30 -7.09
CA ALA A 203 13.85 -0.99 -5.68
C ALA A 203 12.58 -0.36 -5.14
N ALA A 204 12.28 -0.58 -3.86
CA ALA A 204 11.14 0.04 -3.21
C ALA A 204 11.43 0.35 -1.75
N ASP A 205 10.89 1.46 -1.27
CA ASP A 205 10.70 1.68 0.15
C ASP A 205 9.38 1.08 0.59
N SER A 206 9.32 0.63 1.84
CA SER A 206 8.06 0.22 2.46
C SER A 206 8.02 0.63 3.91
N PHE A 207 6.81 0.74 4.46
CA PHE A 207 6.63 0.94 5.89
C PHE A 207 5.44 0.13 6.40
N SER A 208 5.45 -0.20 7.69
CA SER A 208 4.25 -0.63 8.43
C SER A 208 4.03 0.28 9.63
N GLN A 209 2.77 0.47 10.00
CA GLN A 209 2.41 1.24 11.19
C GLN A 209 1.01 0.86 11.68
N LEU A 210 0.81 0.76 12.99
CA LEU A 210 -0.54 0.66 13.57
C LEU A 210 -1.35 1.91 13.22
N VAL A 211 -2.67 1.79 13.07
CA VAL A 211 -3.52 2.97 12.82
C VAL A 211 -3.88 3.68 14.13
N ASP A 212 -4.11 4.98 14.07
CA ASP A 212 -4.50 5.81 15.22
C ASP A 212 -5.89 5.47 15.80
N ILE A 213 -6.73 4.82 14.99
CA ILE A 213 -8.07 4.34 15.35
C ILE A 213 -8.09 2.92 15.96
N TRP A 214 -6.95 2.24 16.06
CA TRP A 214 -6.85 0.92 16.70
C TRP A 214 -6.71 1.09 18.22
N THR A 215 -7.51 0.38 19.02
CA THR A 215 -7.59 0.60 20.47
C THR A 215 -6.26 0.40 21.21
N ASP A 216 -5.40 -0.51 20.73
CA ASP A 216 -4.12 -0.79 21.39
C ASP A 216 -2.99 0.12 20.89
N THR A 217 -3.28 1.06 19.98
CA THR A 217 -2.31 2.09 19.59
C THR A 217 -2.23 3.15 20.70
N PRO A 218 -1.03 3.47 21.22
CA PRO A 218 -0.91 4.50 22.24
C PRO A 218 -1.48 5.86 21.79
N PRO A 219 -2.16 6.62 22.67
CA PRO A 219 -2.75 7.90 22.30
C PRO A 219 -1.74 8.87 21.67
N GLY A 220 -2.10 9.45 20.53
CA GLY A 220 -1.24 10.36 19.77
C GLY A 220 -0.18 9.68 18.90
N GLN A 221 -0.17 8.35 18.83
CA GLN A 221 0.65 7.56 17.93
C GLN A 221 -0.20 6.94 16.80
N GLY A 222 0.47 6.26 15.87
CA GLY A 222 -0.18 5.55 14.77
C GLY A 222 -0.36 6.37 13.50
N PHE A 223 -0.80 5.67 12.46
CA PHE A 223 -1.07 6.20 11.14
C PHE A 223 -2.46 6.82 11.09
N THR A 224 -2.54 8.07 10.67
CA THR A 224 -3.76 8.90 10.73
C THR A 224 -4.51 8.95 9.40
N PHE A 225 -5.78 9.38 9.43
CA PHE A 225 -6.52 9.66 8.19
C PHE A 225 -5.83 10.71 7.30
N GLN A 226 -5.21 11.73 7.91
CA GLN A 226 -4.47 12.76 7.15
C GLN A 226 -3.27 12.15 6.43
N GLU A 227 -2.69 11.07 6.96
CA GLU A 227 -1.65 10.32 6.26
C GLU A 227 -2.21 9.48 5.12
N VAL A 228 -3.40 8.89 5.25
CA VAL A 228 -4.09 8.26 4.11
C VAL A 228 -4.24 9.27 2.98
N VAL A 229 -4.73 10.48 3.28
CA VAL A 229 -4.87 11.57 2.30
C VAL A 229 -3.53 11.87 1.62
N ARG A 230 -2.44 11.99 2.40
CA ARG A 230 -1.10 12.27 1.86
C ARG A 230 -0.58 11.16 0.95
N GLU A 231 -0.78 9.88 1.28
CA GLU A 231 -0.33 8.77 0.43
C GLU A 231 -1.13 8.71 -0.87
N ILE A 232 -2.47 8.83 -0.79
CA ILE A 232 -3.34 8.80 -1.96
C ILE A 232 -3.09 10.00 -2.88
N ASP A 233 -2.98 11.21 -2.34
CA ASP A 233 -2.69 12.41 -3.13
C ASP A 233 -1.26 12.37 -3.73
N ALA A 234 -0.37 11.55 -3.16
CA ALA A 234 0.95 11.26 -3.71
C ALA A 234 0.98 10.04 -4.65
N GLY A 235 -0.14 9.34 -4.85
CA GLY A 235 -0.24 8.25 -5.82
C GLY A 235 0.10 6.87 -5.28
N TYR A 236 0.14 6.69 -3.95
CA TYR A 236 0.53 5.44 -3.31
C TYR A 236 -0.68 4.79 -2.62
N PRO A 237 -1.22 3.68 -3.16
CA PRO A 237 -2.19 2.86 -2.44
C PRO A 237 -1.56 2.25 -1.18
N LEU A 238 -2.40 1.93 -0.20
CA LEU A 238 -1.97 1.30 1.04
C LEU A 238 -2.64 -0.06 1.19
N ILE A 239 -1.93 -1.05 1.74
CA ILE A 239 -2.60 -2.23 2.28
C ILE A 239 -3.05 -1.91 3.71
N ILE A 240 -4.28 -2.23 4.06
CA ILE A 240 -4.78 -2.15 5.44
C ILE A 240 -5.14 -3.54 5.95
N MET A 241 -4.63 -3.84 7.13
CA MET A 241 -4.87 -5.10 7.82
C MET A 241 -5.99 -4.91 8.83
N LEU A 242 -7.01 -5.75 8.70
CA LEU A 242 -8.07 -5.94 9.68
C LEU A 242 -7.70 -7.09 10.60
N GLN A 243 -7.98 -6.94 11.89
CA GLN A 243 -7.74 -7.97 12.89
C GLN A 243 -8.71 -7.82 14.07
N ASP A 244 -9.07 -8.92 14.72
CA ASP A 244 -9.69 -8.89 16.06
C ASP A 244 -8.60 -8.73 17.14
N HIS A 245 -8.93 -8.30 18.37
CA HIS A 245 -7.96 -8.14 19.48
C HIS A 245 -7.38 -9.48 20.02
N VAL A 246 -7.42 -10.53 19.19
CA VAL A 246 -6.77 -11.81 19.37
C VAL A 246 -5.47 -11.79 18.58
N TYR A 247 -4.35 -12.08 19.23
CA TYR A 247 -3.01 -12.06 18.60
C TYR A 247 -2.53 -13.45 18.17
N ALA A 248 -3.15 -14.51 18.71
CA ALA A 248 -2.86 -15.90 18.38
C ALA A 248 -4.13 -16.75 18.53
N ARG A 249 -4.25 -17.80 17.72
CA ARG A 249 -5.23 -18.86 17.99
C ARG A 249 -4.76 -19.74 19.16
N PRO A 250 -5.67 -20.51 19.80
CA PRO A 250 -5.27 -21.51 20.80
C PRO A 250 -4.25 -22.54 20.29
N SER A 251 -4.25 -22.82 18.98
CA SER A 251 -3.28 -23.67 18.29
C SER A 251 -1.89 -23.02 18.13
N GLY A 252 -1.78 -21.71 18.37
CA GLY A 252 -0.55 -20.95 18.23
C GLY A 252 -0.33 -20.30 16.86
N TYR A 253 -1.20 -20.53 15.88
CA TYR A 253 -1.15 -19.91 14.53
C TYR A 253 -1.77 -18.52 14.50
N ASN A 254 -1.66 -17.84 13.34
CA ASN A 254 -2.19 -16.48 13.18
C ASN A 254 -3.67 -16.38 13.60
N PRO A 255 -4.09 -15.23 14.13
CA PRO A 255 -5.49 -14.95 14.43
C PRO A 255 -6.28 -14.66 13.14
N ASP A 256 -7.58 -14.44 13.28
CA ASP A 256 -8.42 -14.00 12.15
C ASP A 256 -8.05 -12.58 11.73
N VAL A 257 -7.61 -12.47 10.48
CA VAL A 257 -7.14 -11.24 9.87
C VAL A 257 -7.57 -11.17 8.41
N HIS A 258 -7.75 -9.97 7.89
CA HIS A 258 -8.07 -9.73 6.48
C HIS A 258 -7.27 -8.55 5.94
N ALA A 259 -6.83 -8.62 4.69
CA ALA A 259 -6.06 -7.56 4.04
C ALA A 259 -6.86 -6.92 2.90
N LEU A 260 -6.86 -5.60 2.86
CA LEU A 260 -7.55 -4.79 1.84
C LEU A 260 -6.58 -3.80 1.22
N VAL A 261 -6.94 -3.22 0.06
CA VAL A 261 -6.20 -2.10 -0.53
C VAL A 261 -7.01 -0.81 -0.39
N VAL A 262 -6.49 0.15 0.37
CA VAL A 262 -6.98 1.54 0.39
C VAL A 262 -6.49 2.23 -0.87
N CYS A 263 -7.43 2.71 -1.68
CA CYS A 263 -7.15 3.33 -2.98
C CYS A 263 -7.75 4.73 -3.14
N GLY A 264 -8.38 5.26 -2.09
CA GLY A 264 -8.99 6.58 -2.11
C GLY A 264 -9.52 6.99 -0.75
N TYR A 265 -10.08 8.19 -0.70
CA TYR A 265 -10.70 8.73 0.50
C TYR A 265 -11.89 9.62 0.15
N ARG A 266 -12.75 9.83 1.15
CA ARG A 266 -13.87 10.76 1.10
C ARG A 266 -14.00 11.49 2.44
N VAL A 267 -14.20 12.79 2.39
CA VAL A 267 -14.65 13.58 3.56
C VAL A 267 -16.00 14.16 3.18
N THR A 268 -17.06 13.75 3.86
CA THR A 268 -18.41 14.24 3.58
C THR A 268 -18.57 15.71 3.98
N ASP A 269 -19.63 16.38 3.55
CA ASP A 269 -19.97 17.74 4.00
C ASP A 269 -20.12 17.85 5.53
N ALA A 270 -20.46 16.74 6.20
CA ALA A 270 -20.54 16.64 7.65
C ALA A 270 -19.17 16.39 8.32
N GLY A 271 -18.07 16.33 7.55
CA GLY A 271 -16.73 16.09 8.03
C GLY A 271 -16.42 14.61 8.34
N VAL A 272 -17.26 13.67 7.89
CA VAL A 272 -17.04 12.24 8.13
C VAL A 272 -15.91 11.75 7.24
N GLN A 273 -14.83 11.28 7.86
CA GLN A 273 -13.66 10.72 7.20
C GLN A 273 -13.90 9.26 6.82
N GLN A 274 -13.74 8.94 5.53
CA GLN A 274 -13.92 7.60 4.99
C GLN A 274 -12.78 7.26 4.03
N VAL A 275 -12.42 5.98 3.99
CA VAL A 275 -11.49 5.43 3.02
C VAL A 275 -12.24 4.58 2.01
N ARG A 276 -11.77 4.62 0.76
CA ARG A 276 -12.21 3.73 -0.31
C ARG A 276 -11.31 2.51 -0.35
N VAL A 277 -11.90 1.31 -0.32
CA VAL A 277 -11.14 0.06 -0.30
C VAL A 277 -11.56 -0.91 -1.40
N ARG A 278 -10.57 -1.63 -1.93
CA ARG A 278 -10.78 -2.90 -2.64
C ARG A 278 -10.81 -4.03 -1.62
N THR A 279 -11.89 -4.80 -1.64
CA THR A 279 -12.19 -5.82 -0.64
C THR A 279 -11.42 -7.12 -0.86
N GLY A 280 -11.06 -7.39 -2.12
CA GLY A 280 -10.59 -8.69 -2.54
C GLY A 280 -11.70 -9.75 -2.58
N TRP A 281 -12.97 -9.36 -2.65
CA TRP A 281 -14.12 -10.30 -2.67
C TRP A 281 -15.01 -10.16 -3.91
N ASP A 282 -14.71 -9.19 -4.77
CA ASP A 282 -15.36 -9.03 -6.06
C ASP A 282 -14.32 -8.67 -7.13
N SER A 283 -14.64 -9.09 -8.35
CA SER A 283 -13.88 -8.82 -9.57
C SER A 283 -14.45 -7.65 -10.37
N ASP A 284 -15.37 -6.87 -9.80
CA ASP A 284 -15.99 -5.71 -10.43
C ASP A 284 -15.13 -4.46 -10.23
N THR A 285 -14.55 -3.98 -11.34
CA THR A 285 -13.69 -2.80 -11.33
C THR A 285 -14.41 -1.53 -10.90
N ASN A 286 -15.75 -1.49 -10.93
CA ASN A 286 -16.57 -0.37 -10.46
C ASN A 286 -16.99 -0.50 -8.99
N SER A 287 -16.82 -1.67 -8.37
CA SER A 287 -17.23 -1.93 -6.99
C SER A 287 -16.15 -1.53 -6.00
N TYR A 288 -16.53 -0.80 -4.95
CA TYR A 288 -15.65 -0.44 -3.85
C TYR A 288 -16.46 -0.20 -2.60
N ASP A 289 -15.81 -0.41 -1.47
CA ASP A 289 -16.40 -0.12 -0.17
C ASP A 289 -15.91 1.23 0.34
N LEU A 290 -16.82 1.97 0.99
CA LEU A 290 -16.47 3.13 1.81
C LEU A 290 -16.51 2.73 3.28
N LYS A 291 -15.37 2.86 3.97
CA LYS A 291 -15.25 2.55 5.40
C LYS A 291 -14.90 3.79 6.19
N ARG A 292 -15.59 4.01 7.31
CA ARG A 292 -15.30 5.15 8.18
C ARG A 292 -13.93 4.95 8.83
N TRP A 293 -13.12 6.00 8.86
CA TRP A 293 -11.87 6.00 9.62
C TRP A 293 -12.17 6.23 11.10
N ALA A 294 -12.63 5.16 11.76
CA ALA A 294 -13.03 5.18 13.16
C ALA A 294 -12.75 3.82 13.79
N ASN A 295 -12.65 3.80 15.13
CA ASN A 295 -12.54 2.57 15.91
C ASN A 295 -13.87 1.79 15.89
N GLU A 296 -14.15 1.14 14.77
CA GLU A 296 -15.32 0.28 14.60
C GLU A 296 -15.01 -0.89 13.68
N LYS A 297 -15.80 -1.95 13.82
CA LYS A 297 -15.73 -3.09 12.91
C LYS A 297 -16.12 -2.64 11.51
N TRP A 298 -15.25 -2.85 10.53
CA TRP A 298 -15.55 -2.51 9.14
C TRP A 298 -16.51 -3.51 8.48
N TYR A 299 -16.54 -4.74 8.98
CA TYR A 299 -17.46 -5.78 8.56
C TYR A 299 -17.98 -6.53 9.79
N SER A 300 -19.28 -6.45 10.04
CA SER A 300 -19.91 -7.04 11.22
C SER A 300 -19.79 -8.56 11.27
N TRP A 301 -19.84 -9.23 10.10
CA TRP A 301 -19.77 -10.68 9.96
C TRP A 301 -18.35 -11.23 10.05
N PHE A 302 -17.33 -10.43 9.74
CA PHE A 302 -15.91 -10.81 9.88
C PHE A 302 -15.36 -10.46 11.26
N GLY A 303 -15.97 -9.48 11.94
CA GLY A 303 -15.70 -9.20 13.34
C GLY A 303 -14.46 -8.36 13.62
N SER A 304 -13.75 -7.84 12.61
CA SER A 304 -12.43 -7.21 12.77
C SER A 304 -12.42 -5.69 12.61
N TRP A 305 -11.43 -5.06 13.26
CA TRP A 305 -11.14 -3.62 13.20
C TRP A 305 -9.87 -3.37 12.38
N PRO A 306 -9.68 -2.16 11.84
CA PRO A 306 -8.41 -1.78 11.23
C PRO A 306 -7.29 -1.78 12.29
N ARG A 307 -6.28 -2.63 12.14
CA ARG A 307 -5.12 -2.75 13.03
C ARG A 307 -3.95 -1.87 12.58
N GLY A 308 -3.62 -1.92 11.29
CA GLY A 308 -2.43 -1.27 10.77
C GLY A 308 -2.41 -1.17 9.26
N VAL A 309 -1.54 -0.29 8.75
CA VAL A 309 -1.31 -0.09 7.31
C VAL A 309 0.09 -0.54 6.92
N ILE A 310 0.23 -0.92 5.65
CA ILE A 310 1.49 -1.20 4.99
C ILE A 310 1.55 -0.32 3.74
N GLY A 311 2.57 0.53 3.68
CA GLY A 311 2.87 1.35 2.51
C GLY A 311 3.99 0.75 1.68
N PHE A 312 3.89 0.90 0.36
CA PHE A 312 4.89 0.45 -0.61
C PHE A 312 5.11 1.55 -1.64
N ARG A 313 6.37 1.95 -1.82
CA ARG A 313 6.79 3.10 -2.62
C ARG A 313 7.93 2.67 -3.54
N PRO A 314 7.61 2.18 -4.75
CA PRO A 314 8.63 1.77 -5.69
C PRO A 314 9.41 3.01 -6.18
N ARG A 315 10.72 2.85 -6.34
CA ARG A 315 11.65 3.91 -6.70
C ARG A 315 11.90 3.93 -8.20
N PRO A 316 12.02 5.12 -8.83
CA PRO A 316 12.38 5.21 -10.24
C PRO A 316 13.70 4.51 -10.55
N LYS A 317 13.78 3.87 -11.72
CA LYS A 317 14.96 3.16 -12.20
C LYS A 317 15.19 3.44 -13.67
N VAL A 318 16.36 3.99 -14.01
CA VAL A 318 16.79 4.14 -15.40
C VAL A 318 16.87 2.77 -16.07
N SER A 319 16.19 2.64 -17.20
CA SER A 319 16.10 1.40 -17.99
C SER A 319 16.90 1.48 -19.30
N SER A 320 17.10 2.68 -19.84
CA SER A 320 17.87 2.88 -21.07
C SER A 320 18.48 4.28 -21.14
N LEU A 321 19.66 4.37 -21.76
CA LEU A 321 20.32 5.60 -22.17
C LEU A 321 20.88 5.40 -23.58
N ILE A 322 20.37 6.16 -24.55
CA ILE A 322 20.76 6.06 -25.97
C ILE A 322 21.33 7.40 -26.42
N CYS A 323 22.60 7.43 -26.80
CA CYS A 323 23.26 8.64 -27.31
C CYS A 323 23.29 8.62 -28.85
N SER A 324 22.83 9.70 -29.49
CA SER A 324 22.85 9.84 -30.95
C SER A 324 22.87 11.31 -31.38
N GLY A 325 23.75 11.67 -32.32
CA GLY A 325 23.73 12.97 -32.99
C GLY A 325 23.82 14.18 -32.07
N GLY A 326 24.58 14.11 -30.97
CA GLY A 326 24.69 15.21 -29.99
C GLY A 326 23.48 15.32 -29.06
N THR A 327 22.64 14.29 -28.98
CA THR A 327 21.56 14.16 -28.01
C THR A 327 21.68 12.86 -27.24
N PHE A 328 21.03 12.77 -26.10
CA PHE A 328 20.79 11.50 -25.43
C PHE A 328 19.32 11.35 -25.07
N THR A 329 18.78 10.14 -25.24
CA THR A 329 17.45 9.75 -24.81
C THR A 329 17.59 8.85 -23.60
N ILE A 330 17.06 9.29 -22.47
CA ILE A 330 16.95 8.50 -21.24
C ILE A 330 15.54 7.94 -21.12
N SER A 331 15.40 6.71 -20.65
CA SER A 331 14.11 6.11 -20.30
C SER A 331 14.22 5.41 -18.95
N TRP A 332 13.12 5.38 -18.19
CA TRP A 332 13.09 4.82 -16.84
C TRP A 332 11.75 4.15 -16.53
N ALA A 333 11.74 3.22 -15.58
CA ALA A 333 10.53 2.86 -14.85
C ALA A 333 10.37 3.83 -13.69
N GLY A 334 9.13 4.15 -13.31
CA GLY A 334 8.85 5.05 -12.20
C GLY A 334 7.35 5.25 -11.99
N PRO A 335 6.91 5.72 -10.81
CA PRO A 335 5.48 5.91 -10.54
C PRO A 335 4.79 6.80 -11.60
N GLN A 336 3.62 6.36 -12.10
CA GLN A 336 2.78 7.11 -13.05
C GLN A 336 1.31 7.14 -12.64
N ALA A 337 1.06 7.25 -11.34
CA ALA A 337 -0.28 7.32 -10.78
C ALA A 337 -1.13 8.47 -11.35
N ARG A 338 -2.43 8.17 -11.53
CA ARG A 338 -3.48 9.14 -11.83
C ARG A 338 -4.53 9.14 -10.71
N LEU A 339 -5.00 10.33 -10.37
CA LEU A 339 -6.00 10.57 -9.34
C LEU A 339 -7.25 11.17 -9.97
N TYR A 340 -8.41 10.61 -9.67
CA TYR A 340 -9.69 11.20 -10.04
C TYR A 340 -10.30 11.92 -8.83
N ASP A 341 -10.64 13.19 -9.02
CA ASP A 341 -11.41 14.01 -8.09
C ASP A 341 -12.87 14.03 -8.56
N VAL A 342 -13.74 13.37 -7.80
CA VAL A 342 -15.16 13.21 -8.14
C VAL A 342 -15.90 14.54 -8.04
N VAL A 343 -15.50 15.41 -7.12
CA VAL A 343 -16.21 16.68 -6.86
C VAL A 343 -15.85 17.70 -7.94
N ALA A 344 -14.58 17.73 -8.34
CA ALA A 344 -14.12 18.59 -9.42
C ALA A 344 -14.37 17.99 -10.82
N ASP A 345 -14.68 16.70 -10.92
CA ASP A 345 -14.72 15.91 -12.16
C ASP A 345 -13.43 16.05 -13.00
N THR A 346 -12.29 15.83 -12.35
CA THR A 346 -10.97 15.98 -13.00
C THR A 346 -10.07 14.79 -12.73
N VAL A 347 -9.21 14.48 -13.71
CA VAL A 347 -8.12 13.52 -13.56
C VAL A 347 -6.79 14.28 -13.52
N SER A 348 -5.99 14.02 -12.50
CA SER A 348 -4.65 14.61 -12.33
C SER A 348 -3.55 13.56 -12.43
N THR A 349 -2.44 13.92 -13.07
CA THR A 349 -1.19 13.14 -13.04
C THR A 349 -0.37 13.56 -11.82
N LEU A 350 0.04 12.59 -11.00
CA LEU A 350 0.65 12.88 -9.71
C LEU A 350 2.18 12.91 -9.71
N HIS A 351 2.82 12.31 -10.72
CA HIS A 351 4.27 12.12 -10.74
C HIS A 351 4.96 12.85 -11.89
N TRP A 352 6.04 13.55 -11.54
CA TRP A 352 6.82 14.39 -12.43
C TRP A 352 8.31 14.14 -12.16
N TYR A 353 9.11 14.19 -13.21
CA TYR A 353 10.51 13.82 -13.20
C TYR A 353 11.35 14.96 -13.74
N VAL A 354 12.51 15.16 -13.14
CA VAL A 354 13.61 15.92 -13.71
C VAL A 354 14.79 14.99 -13.91
N VAL A 355 15.58 15.24 -14.95
CA VAL A 355 16.88 14.61 -15.12
C VAL A 355 17.91 15.53 -14.51
N GLU A 356 18.68 14.99 -13.58
CA GLU A 356 19.84 15.66 -13.02
C GLU A 356 21.11 15.06 -13.63
N GLY A 357 22.11 15.91 -13.89
CA GLY A 357 23.40 15.51 -14.42
C GLY A 357 24.54 16.12 -13.62
N SER A 358 25.71 15.51 -13.71
CA SER A 358 26.95 16.03 -13.13
C SER A 358 28.02 16.10 -14.21
N SER A 359 28.87 17.13 -14.14
CA SER A 359 30.03 17.29 -15.04
C SER A 359 31.24 16.44 -14.62
N SER A 360 31.16 15.75 -13.48
CA SER A 360 32.22 14.86 -12.99
C SER A 360 31.63 13.63 -12.31
N LEU A 361 32.28 12.48 -12.50
CA LEU A 361 32.01 11.25 -11.76
C LEU A 361 32.38 11.36 -10.27
N THR A 362 33.21 12.34 -9.89
CA THR A 362 33.66 12.55 -8.52
C THR A 362 33.53 14.02 -8.10
N GLY A 363 32.84 14.25 -6.98
CA GLY A 363 32.86 15.51 -6.23
C GLY A 363 32.06 16.69 -6.80
N ALA A 364 31.59 16.64 -8.05
CA ALA A 364 30.67 17.64 -8.56
C ALA A 364 29.21 17.33 -8.13
N PRO A 365 28.42 18.34 -7.75
CA PRO A 365 27.02 18.15 -7.43
C PRO A 365 26.22 17.81 -8.70
N PHE A 366 25.12 17.09 -8.51
CA PHE A 366 24.11 16.92 -9.55
C PHE A 366 23.29 18.21 -9.66
N GLU A 367 23.04 18.64 -10.89
CA GLU A 367 22.21 19.79 -11.22
C GLU A 367 21.07 19.38 -12.17
N VAL A 368 19.92 20.04 -12.05
CA VAL A 368 18.77 19.81 -12.93
C VAL A 368 19.10 20.28 -14.34
N ILE A 369 19.10 19.36 -15.30
CA ILE A 369 19.41 19.62 -16.72
C ILE A 369 18.19 19.50 -17.63
N SER A 370 17.00 19.28 -17.06
CA SER A 370 15.76 19.16 -17.82
C SER A 370 14.59 19.95 -17.21
N PRO A 371 13.58 20.32 -18.01
CA PRO A 371 12.27 20.65 -17.44
C PRO A 371 11.67 19.43 -16.74
N ALA A 372 10.68 19.68 -15.87
CA ALA A 372 9.89 18.61 -15.27
C ALA A 372 8.96 17.98 -16.32
N VAL A 373 8.93 16.64 -16.39
CA VAL A 373 8.11 15.86 -17.33
C VAL A 373 7.33 14.76 -16.62
N SER A 374 6.14 14.44 -17.11
CA SER A 374 5.33 13.33 -16.58
C SER A 374 5.51 12.00 -17.35
N GLY A 375 6.19 12.05 -18.50
CA GLY A 375 6.55 10.87 -19.29
C GLY A 375 7.74 10.13 -18.69
N LEU A 376 7.92 8.86 -19.10
CA LEU A 376 9.03 7.99 -18.67
C LEU A 376 10.21 7.94 -19.66
N THR A 377 10.22 8.87 -20.61
CA THR A 377 11.27 9.01 -21.61
C THR A 377 11.50 10.48 -21.88
N LEU A 378 12.76 10.86 -22.05
CA LEU A 378 13.16 12.23 -22.33
C LEU A 378 14.40 12.27 -23.20
N THR A 379 14.38 13.11 -24.23
CA THR A 379 15.53 13.40 -25.08
C THR A 379 16.06 14.78 -24.75
N LEU A 380 17.36 14.86 -24.44
CA LEU A 380 18.07 16.10 -24.13
C LEU A 380 19.22 16.30 -25.12
N THR A 381 19.53 17.56 -25.42
CA THR A 381 20.75 17.90 -26.15
C THR A 381 21.94 17.71 -25.23
N ASN A 382 22.97 17.00 -25.70
CA ASN A 382 24.21 16.88 -24.96
C ASN A 382 24.87 18.27 -24.90
N PRO A 383 25.07 18.85 -23.70
CA PRO A 383 25.86 20.07 -23.59
C PRO A 383 27.30 19.74 -24.02
N ALA A 384 27.62 20.09 -25.27
CA ALA A 384 28.92 20.07 -25.95
C ALA A 384 30.11 19.49 -25.14
N ASP A 385 30.69 18.39 -25.63
CA ASP A 385 31.97 17.80 -25.19
C ASP A 385 32.08 17.34 -23.72
N THR A 386 30.96 17.16 -23.00
CA THR A 386 30.99 16.37 -21.76
C THR A 386 30.95 14.88 -22.09
N VAL A 387 32.02 14.17 -21.74
CA VAL A 387 32.05 12.70 -21.69
C VAL A 387 31.03 12.29 -20.62
N LEU A 388 29.92 11.69 -21.05
CA LEU A 388 28.95 11.04 -20.16
C LEU A 388 29.56 9.85 -19.43
#